data_AF-A0A521TZC9-F1
#
_entry.id   AF-A0A521TZC9-F1
#
_cell.length_a   1.000
_cell.length_b   1.000
_cell.length_c   1.000
_cell.angle_alpha   90.00
_cell.angle_beta   90.00
_cell.angle_gamma   90.00
#
_symmetry.space_group_name_H-M   'P 1'
#
loop_
_entity.id
_entity.type
_entity.pdbx_description
1 polymer ?
#
loop_
_entity_poly.entity_id
_entity_poly.type
_entity_poly.pdbx_seq_one_letter_code
_entity_poly.pdbx_strand_id
1 'polypeptide(L)'
;YWRTGDKDTMIFEAIPNLFMWLGVFAVMMGAIGSGYDVMNMYSRIHTEAVPWITVIVGDWAVVWLVVRIAVIVVIASMVMMIIGGLKHNKKHPDAGGDMVSVIMEVFLGKSIECLAHTISYARIGIMLLVHAALLLTVNKAYESMGGIDSPTALVLIVGGQIGIMMIEGLIVYIQSLRLHLYEFFTKWYYGGSQPFKQLVPEMVYNSFSWKNKK
;
A
#
# COMPACT_ATOMS: atom_id res chain seq x y z
N TYR A 1 -10.38 -9.59 16.55
CA TYR A 1 -10.65 -10.83 15.79
C TYR A 1 -10.10 -12.08 16.47
N TRP A 2 -8.79 -12.26 16.72
CA TRP A 2 -8.31 -13.46 17.43
C TRP A 2 -8.65 -13.49 18.94
N ARG A 3 -8.77 -12.31 19.57
CA ARG A 3 -9.09 -12.18 21.01
C ARG A 3 -10.59 -12.24 21.35
N THR A 4 -11.48 -12.12 20.37
CA THR A 4 -12.94 -12.03 20.57
C THR A 4 -13.71 -13.33 20.29
N GLY A 5 -13.05 -14.37 19.76
CA GLY A 5 -13.64 -15.71 19.62
C GLY A 5 -14.77 -15.88 18.60
N ASP A 6 -15.20 -14.80 17.93
CA ASP A 6 -16.30 -14.84 16.97
C ASP A 6 -15.79 -15.27 15.58
N LYS A 7 -15.70 -16.59 15.38
CA LYS A 7 -15.21 -17.20 14.13
C LYS A 7 -16.05 -16.81 12.91
N ASP A 8 -17.32 -16.51 13.12
CA ASP A 8 -18.26 -16.13 12.06
C ASP A 8 -17.89 -14.79 11.43
N THR A 9 -17.57 -13.75 12.20
CA THR A 9 -17.18 -12.44 11.63
C THR A 9 -15.85 -12.53 10.89
N MET A 10 -14.90 -13.33 11.37
CA MET A 10 -13.63 -13.55 10.67
C MET A 10 -13.83 -14.23 9.30
N ILE A 11 -14.69 -15.25 9.23
CA ILE A 11 -14.94 -16.02 8.00
C ILE A 11 -15.78 -15.24 7.00
N PHE A 12 -16.75 -14.46 7.46
CA PHE A 12 -17.69 -13.77 6.59
C PHE A 12 -17.32 -12.32 6.27
N GLU A 13 -16.43 -11.68 7.03
CA GLU A 13 -16.00 -10.29 6.77
C GLU A 13 -14.51 -10.17 6.45
N ALA A 14 -13.62 -10.73 7.28
CA ALA A 14 -12.18 -10.51 7.11
C ALA A 14 -11.59 -11.28 5.92
N ILE A 15 -11.93 -12.56 5.77
CA ILE A 15 -11.46 -13.39 4.65
C ILE A 15 -11.98 -12.86 3.31
N PRO A 16 -13.29 -12.61 3.14
CA PRO A 16 -13.79 -12.10 1.87
C PRO A 16 -13.25 -10.72 1.53
N ASN A 17 -13.09 -9.82 2.50
CA ASN A 17 -12.50 -8.49 2.25
C ASN A 17 -11.05 -8.59 1.73
N LEU A 18 -10.26 -9.53 2.25
CA LEU A 18 -8.91 -9.80 1.71
C LEU A 18 -8.97 -10.30 0.26
N PHE A 19 -9.85 -11.25 -0.05
CA PHE A 19 -10.03 -11.76 -1.40
C PHE A 19 -10.56 -10.69 -2.37
N MET A 20 -11.43 -9.80 -1.89
CA MET A 20 -11.91 -8.65 -2.64
C MET A 20 -10.74 -7.74 -3.01
N TRP A 21 -9.88 -7.40 -2.05
CA TRP A 21 -8.69 -6.58 -2.29
C TRP A 21 -7.73 -7.23 -3.30
N LEU A 22 -7.46 -8.53 -3.16
CA LEU A 22 -6.64 -9.29 -4.11
C LEU A 22 -7.25 -9.34 -5.51
N GLY A 23 -8.57 -9.51 -5.60
CA GLY A 23 -9.31 -9.48 -6.86
C GLY A 23 -9.24 -8.11 -7.54
N VAL A 24 -9.48 -7.03 -6.79
CA VAL A 24 -9.35 -5.65 -7.31
C VAL A 24 -7.93 -5.37 -7.78
N PHE A 25 -6.92 -5.79 -7.01
CA PHE A 25 -5.52 -5.69 -7.40
C PHE A 25 -5.23 -6.46 -8.70
N ALA A 26 -5.70 -7.70 -8.83
CA ALA A 26 -5.49 -8.51 -10.02
C ALA A 26 -6.17 -7.92 -11.27
N VAL A 27 -7.35 -7.31 -11.13
CA VAL A 27 -7.99 -6.56 -12.23
C VAL A 27 -7.15 -5.35 -12.63
N MET A 28 -6.63 -4.60 -11.66
CA MET A 28 -5.77 -3.44 -11.93
C MET A 28 -4.47 -3.84 -12.64
N MET A 29 -3.83 -4.94 -12.22
CA MET A 29 -2.65 -5.47 -12.90
C MET A 29 -2.97 -5.98 -14.31
N GLY A 30 -4.13 -6.62 -14.50
CA GLY A 30 -4.62 -7.02 -15.82
C GLY A 30 -4.80 -5.83 -16.76
N ALA A 31 -5.36 -4.72 -16.27
CA ALA A 31 -5.54 -3.49 -17.03
C ALA A 31 -4.20 -2.83 -17.44
N ILE A 32 -3.20 -2.85 -16.56
CA ILE A 32 -1.84 -2.39 -16.90
C ILE A 32 -1.23 -3.33 -17.93
N GLY A 33 -1.43 -4.64 -17.78
CA GLY A 33 -0.94 -5.67 -18.69
C GLY A 33 -1.50 -5.55 -20.11
N SER A 34 -2.76 -5.11 -20.28
CA SER A 34 -3.39 -4.87 -21.60
C SER A 34 -3.12 -3.49 -22.20
N GLY A 35 -2.10 -2.77 -21.73
CA GLY A 35 -1.79 -1.42 -22.20
C GLY A 35 -2.91 -0.40 -21.94
N TYR A 36 -3.68 -0.55 -20.86
CA TYR A 36 -4.83 0.27 -20.49
C TYR A 36 -6.05 0.20 -21.44
N ASP A 37 -6.11 -0.79 -22.35
CA ASP A 37 -7.33 -1.07 -23.13
C ASP A 37 -8.39 -1.81 -22.27
N VAL A 38 -8.91 -1.12 -21.25
CA VAL A 38 -9.87 -1.66 -20.27
C VAL A 38 -11.19 -2.06 -20.95
N MET A 39 -11.53 -1.42 -22.07
CA MET A 39 -12.78 -1.65 -22.79
C MET A 39 -12.76 -2.96 -23.60
N ASN A 40 -11.65 -3.27 -24.27
CA ASN A 40 -11.52 -4.51 -25.04
C ASN A 40 -10.85 -5.65 -24.28
N MET A 41 -10.41 -5.43 -23.04
CA MET A 41 -9.82 -6.46 -22.17
C MET A 41 -10.70 -7.71 -22.01
N TYR A 42 -12.03 -7.56 -22.11
CA TYR A 42 -13.00 -8.64 -21.95
C TYR A 42 -13.37 -9.36 -23.26
N SER A 43 -13.19 -8.69 -24.41
CA SER A 43 -13.73 -9.11 -25.71
C SER A 43 -12.65 -9.68 -26.64
N ARG A 44 -11.39 -9.26 -26.50
CA ARG A 44 -10.26 -9.77 -27.27
C ARG A 44 -9.36 -10.68 -26.43
N ILE A 45 -8.80 -11.71 -27.08
CA ILE A 45 -7.80 -12.59 -26.48
C ILE A 45 -6.47 -11.82 -26.45
N HIS A 46 -6.20 -11.14 -25.33
CA HIS A 46 -4.90 -10.57 -25.06
C HIS A 46 -4.04 -11.65 -24.38
N THR A 47 -3.09 -12.21 -25.12
CA THR A 47 -2.08 -13.16 -24.60
C THR A 47 -0.91 -12.45 -23.90
N GLU A 48 -1.07 -11.16 -23.63
CA GLU A 48 -0.06 -10.34 -22.99
C GLU A 48 0.14 -10.80 -21.54
N ALA A 49 1.39 -10.68 -21.08
CA ALA A 49 1.76 -11.08 -19.75
C ALA A 49 1.24 -10.05 -18.73
N VAL A 50 0.50 -10.51 -17.72
CA VAL A 50 0.11 -9.65 -16.61
C VAL A 50 1.33 -9.39 -15.71
N PRO A 51 1.77 -8.14 -15.53
CA PRO A 51 2.92 -7.84 -14.70
C PRO A 51 2.76 -8.46 -13.30
N TRP A 52 3.85 -9.02 -12.75
CA TRP A 52 3.94 -9.65 -11.43
C TRP A 52 3.12 -10.95 -11.26
N ILE A 53 1.92 -11.05 -11.84
CA ILE A 53 1.09 -12.27 -11.75
C ILE A 53 1.71 -13.38 -12.60
N THR A 54 2.21 -13.10 -13.81
CA THR A 54 2.93 -14.10 -14.62
C THR A 54 4.24 -14.54 -13.99
N VAL A 55 4.92 -13.66 -13.25
CA VAL A 55 6.17 -14.00 -12.54
C VAL A 55 5.92 -15.01 -11.42
N ILE A 56 4.78 -14.92 -10.75
CA ILE A 56 4.42 -15.80 -9.62
C ILE A 56 3.72 -17.08 -10.10
N VAL A 57 2.86 -16.97 -11.11
CA VAL A 57 1.93 -18.03 -11.51
C VAL A 57 2.41 -18.79 -12.75
N GLY A 58 3.26 -18.17 -13.58
CA GLY A 58 3.78 -18.70 -14.84
C GLY A 58 3.14 -18.06 -16.08
N ASP A 59 3.70 -18.34 -17.26
CA ASP A 59 3.33 -17.73 -18.55
C ASP A 59 1.89 -18.01 -19.00
N TRP A 60 1.20 -18.96 -18.38
CA TRP A 60 -0.21 -19.25 -18.65
C TRP A 60 -1.17 -18.21 -18.07
N ALA A 61 -0.70 -17.34 -17.16
CA ALA A 61 -1.49 -16.27 -16.56
C ALA A 61 -1.68 -15.09 -17.53
N VAL A 62 -2.46 -15.33 -18.59
CA VAL A 62 -2.85 -14.32 -19.58
C VAL A 62 -3.89 -13.33 -19.02
N VAL A 63 -3.86 -12.08 -19.50
CA VAL A 63 -4.71 -10.99 -19.02
C VAL A 63 -6.18 -11.38 -18.95
N TRP A 64 -6.74 -11.94 -20.02
CA TRP A 64 -8.17 -12.26 -20.08
C TRP A 64 -8.59 -13.31 -19.04
N LEU A 65 -7.73 -14.29 -18.75
CA LEU A 65 -8.00 -15.34 -17.76
C LEU A 65 -7.94 -14.77 -16.34
N VAL A 66 -6.87 -14.03 -16.04
CA VAL A 66 -6.64 -13.43 -14.71
C VAL A 66 -7.77 -12.46 -14.36
N VAL A 67 -8.14 -11.58 -15.29
CA VAL A 67 -9.20 -10.58 -15.07
C VAL A 67 -10.54 -11.27 -14.82
N ARG A 68 -10.89 -12.31 -15.60
CA ARG A 68 -12.18 -12.98 -15.42
C ARG A 68 -12.27 -13.74 -14.10
N ILE A 69 -11.20 -14.43 -13.71
CA ILE A 69 -11.12 -15.07 -12.39
C ILE A 69 -11.22 -14.01 -11.30
N ALA A 70 -10.50 -12.89 -11.42
CA ALA A 70 -10.51 -11.82 -10.44
C ALA A 70 -11.89 -11.19 -10.27
N VAL A 71 -12.63 -10.92 -11.36
CA VAL A 71 -14.01 -10.40 -11.28
C VAL A 71 -14.94 -11.39 -10.59
N ILE A 72 -14.83 -12.68 -10.89
CA ILE A 72 -15.62 -13.72 -10.21
C ILE A 72 -15.29 -13.75 -8.71
N VAL A 73 -14.01 -13.65 -8.35
CA VAL A 73 -13.57 -13.60 -6.94
C VAL A 73 -14.11 -12.37 -6.23
N VAL A 74 -14.08 -11.18 -6.87
CA VAL A 74 -14.64 -9.95 -6.30
C VAL A 74 -16.15 -10.10 -6.06
N ILE A 75 -16.90 -10.59 -7.05
CA ILE A 75 -18.35 -10.80 -6.89
C ILE A 75 -18.65 -11.84 -5.80
N ALA A 76 -17.94 -12.97 -5.79
CA ALA A 76 -18.10 -14.01 -4.79
C ALA A 76 -17.79 -13.49 -3.36
N SER A 77 -16.73 -12.69 -3.21
CA SER A 77 -16.39 -12.06 -1.94
C SER A 77 -17.45 -11.06 -1.47
N MET A 78 -18.01 -10.27 -2.38
CA MET A 78 -19.09 -9.32 -2.10
C MET A 78 -20.35 -10.05 -1.59
N VAL A 79 -20.73 -11.14 -2.26
CA VAL A 79 -21.88 -11.96 -1.86
C VAL A 79 -21.66 -12.58 -0.48
N MET A 80 -20.46 -13.10 -0.21
CA MET A 80 -20.12 -13.64 1.11
C MET A 80 -20.19 -12.60 2.23
N MET A 81 -19.77 -11.35 1.95
CA MET A 81 -19.87 -10.23 2.91
C MET A 81 -21.31 -9.79 3.15
N ILE A 82 -22.15 -9.78 2.11
CA ILE A 82 -23.60 -9.49 2.25
C ILE A 82 -24.27 -10.57 3.10
N ILE A 83 -23.98 -11.85 2.87
CA ILE A 83 -24.50 -12.96 3.69
C ILE A 83 -24.02 -12.82 5.14
N GLY A 84 -22.75 -12.45 5.34
CA GLY A 84 -22.17 -12.15 6.65
C GLY A 84 -22.89 -11.03 7.39
N GLY A 85 -23.06 -9.89 6.75
CA GLY A 85 -23.75 -8.72 7.30
C GLY A 85 -25.21 -9.01 7.62
N LEU A 86 -25.92 -9.77 6.77
CA LEU A 86 -27.30 -10.20 7.04
C LEU A 86 -27.38 -11.18 8.22
N LYS A 87 -26.42 -12.11 8.36
CA LYS A 87 -26.34 -13.03 9.49
C LYS A 87 -26.03 -12.30 10.79
N HIS A 88 -25.17 -11.28 10.74
CA HIS A 88 -24.83 -10.42 11.89
C HIS A 88 -26.04 -9.60 12.36
N ASN A 89 -26.77 -8.99 11.42
CA ASN A 89 -27.98 -8.22 11.70
C ASN A 89 -29.11 -9.10 12.30
N LYS A 90 -29.20 -10.37 11.89
CA LYS A 90 -30.14 -11.34 12.47
C LYS A 90 -29.79 -11.74 13.92
N LYS A 91 -28.52 -11.63 14.31
CA LYS A 91 -28.01 -11.97 15.66
C LYS A 91 -28.09 -10.78 16.63
N HIS A 92 -28.10 -9.55 16.10
CA HIS A 92 -28.26 -8.30 16.86
C HIS A 92 -29.42 -7.46 16.28
N PRO A 93 -30.68 -7.81 16.59
CA PRO A 93 -31.87 -7.13 16.04
C PRO A 93 -32.00 -5.65 16.47
N ASP A 94 -31.24 -5.20 17.46
CA ASP A 94 -31.27 -3.83 17.99
C ASP A 94 -30.61 -2.81 17.05
N ALA A 95 -29.88 -3.27 16.03
CA ALA A 95 -29.16 -2.43 15.07
C ALA A 95 -29.98 -2.02 13.84
N GLY A 96 -31.22 -2.52 13.67
CA GLY A 96 -32.22 -1.95 12.76
C GLY A 96 -31.79 -1.72 11.31
N GLY A 97 -30.77 -2.40 10.80
CA GLY A 97 -30.28 -2.21 9.45
C GLY A 97 -31.21 -2.91 8.46
N ASP A 98 -31.92 -2.16 7.63
CA ASP A 98 -32.61 -2.74 6.48
C ASP A 98 -31.61 -3.53 5.60
N MET A 99 -32.08 -4.56 4.89
CA MET A 99 -31.23 -5.35 3.96
C MET A 99 -30.50 -4.44 2.97
N VAL A 100 -31.16 -3.34 2.57
CA VAL A 100 -30.58 -2.30 1.71
C VAL A 100 -29.40 -1.59 2.39
N SER A 101 -29.47 -1.31 3.70
CA SER A 101 -28.40 -0.68 4.47
C SER A 101 -27.15 -1.55 4.50
N VAL A 102 -27.30 -2.85 4.74
CA VAL A 102 -26.18 -3.81 4.75
C VAL A 102 -25.54 -3.93 3.36
N ILE A 103 -26.36 -3.99 2.30
CA ILE A 103 -25.86 -4.03 0.93
C ILE A 103 -25.09 -2.74 0.59
N MET A 104 -25.61 -1.57 0.99
CA MET A 104 -24.94 -0.29 0.74
C MET A 104 -23.63 -0.15 1.53
N GLU A 105 -23.59 -0.63 2.77
CA GLU A 105 -22.37 -0.64 3.58
C GLU A 105 -21.28 -1.51 2.96
N VAL A 106 -21.64 -2.73 2.53
CA VAL A 106 -20.70 -3.65 1.89
C VAL A 106 -20.28 -3.13 0.51
N PHE A 107 -21.23 -2.69 -0.32
CA PHE A 107 -20.94 -2.26 -1.68
C PHE A 107 -20.20 -0.92 -1.74
N LEU A 108 -20.70 0.12 -1.07
CA LEU A 108 -20.09 1.45 -1.09
C LEU A 108 -19.01 1.56 -0.03
N GLY A 109 -19.31 1.21 1.22
CA GLY A 109 -18.37 1.38 2.34
C GLY A 109 -17.08 0.60 2.12
N LYS A 110 -17.16 -0.72 1.93
CA LYS A 110 -15.97 -1.58 1.82
C LYS A 110 -15.22 -1.43 0.50
N SER A 111 -15.92 -1.24 -0.62
CA SER A 111 -15.25 -1.01 -1.92
C SER A 111 -14.54 0.34 -1.96
N ILE A 112 -15.18 1.42 -1.50
CA ILE A 112 -14.55 2.75 -1.46
C ILE A 112 -13.40 2.75 -0.47
N GLU A 113 -13.55 2.09 0.69
CA GLU A 113 -12.46 1.92 1.65
C GLU A 113 -11.26 1.22 1.02
N CYS A 114 -11.48 0.10 0.30
CA CYS A 114 -10.45 -0.62 -0.44
C CYS A 114 -9.72 0.27 -1.47
N LEU A 115 -10.47 1.05 -2.25
CA LEU A 115 -9.91 1.94 -3.26
C LEU A 115 -9.16 3.12 -2.63
N ALA A 116 -9.71 3.72 -1.58
CA ALA A 116 -9.09 4.83 -0.85
C ALA A 116 -7.73 4.41 -0.27
N HIS A 117 -7.66 3.23 0.35
CA HIS A 117 -6.40 2.65 0.84
C HIS A 117 -5.42 2.48 -0.31
N THR A 118 -5.85 1.90 -1.43
CA THR A 118 -4.99 1.67 -2.61
C THR A 118 -4.42 2.98 -3.18
N ILE A 119 -5.25 4.03 -3.31
CA ILE A 119 -4.83 5.36 -3.76
C ILE A 119 -3.87 6.01 -2.76
N SER A 120 -4.07 5.81 -1.46
CA SER A 120 -3.17 6.28 -0.40
C SER A 120 -1.75 5.73 -0.59
N TYR A 121 -1.62 4.45 -0.93
CA TYR A 121 -0.34 3.79 -1.20
C TYR A 121 0.26 4.10 -2.59
N ALA A 122 -0.56 4.46 -3.59
CA ALA A 122 -0.09 4.85 -4.93
C ALA A 122 0.92 6.01 -4.91
N ARG A 123 0.88 6.81 -3.85
CA ARG A 123 1.87 7.84 -3.49
C ARG A 123 3.32 7.36 -3.58
N ILE A 124 3.64 6.18 -3.07
CA ILE A 124 5.01 5.64 -3.09
C ILE A 124 5.43 5.32 -4.53
N GLY A 125 4.49 4.82 -5.34
CA GLY A 125 4.72 4.55 -6.76
C GLY A 125 5.04 5.82 -7.56
N ILE A 126 4.33 6.92 -7.30
CA ILE A 126 4.62 8.20 -7.96
C ILE A 126 6.02 8.70 -7.59
N MET A 127 6.41 8.59 -6.32
CA MET A 127 7.76 8.99 -5.90
C MET A 127 8.86 8.14 -6.58
N LEU A 128 8.64 6.84 -6.76
CA LEU A 128 9.56 5.99 -7.52
C LEU A 128 9.68 6.43 -8.99
N LEU A 129 8.57 6.81 -9.63
CA LEU A 129 8.59 7.29 -11.01
C LEU A 129 9.31 8.64 -11.14
N VAL A 130 9.11 9.55 -10.18
CA VAL A 130 9.85 10.82 -10.11
C VAL A 130 11.34 10.56 -9.95
N HIS A 131 11.73 9.62 -9.08
CA HIS A 131 13.13 9.25 -8.88
C HIS A 131 13.76 8.74 -10.19
N ALA A 132 13.10 7.81 -10.86
CA ALA A 132 13.56 7.29 -12.15
C ALA A 132 13.67 8.39 -13.21
N ALA A 133 12.70 9.31 -13.27
CA ALA A 133 12.72 10.42 -14.22
C ALA A 133 13.87 11.41 -13.95
N LEU A 134 14.17 11.71 -12.68
CA LEU A 134 15.28 12.60 -12.30
C LEU A 134 16.64 11.96 -12.62
N LEU A 135 16.82 10.67 -12.30
CA LEU A 135 18.02 9.92 -12.67
C LEU A 135 18.25 9.89 -14.18
N LEU A 136 17.19 9.61 -14.96
CA LEU A 136 17.26 9.63 -16.42
C LEU A 136 17.63 11.01 -16.96
N THR A 137 17.10 12.07 -16.36
CA THR A 137 17.39 13.46 -16.78
C THR A 137 18.85 13.83 -16.50
N VAL A 138 19.38 13.48 -15.32
CA VAL A 138 20.79 13.73 -14.98
C VAL A 138 21.73 12.93 -15.87
N ASN A 139 21.42 11.65 -16.14
CA ASN A 139 22.24 10.83 -17.03
C ASN A 139 22.25 11.36 -18.47
N LYS A 140 21.10 11.82 -18.98
CA LYS A 140 21.03 12.45 -20.32
C LYS A 140 21.77 13.78 -20.38
N ALA A 141 21.69 14.59 -19.32
CA ALA A 141 22.45 15.84 -19.23
C ALA A 141 23.96 15.58 -19.20
N TYR A 142 24.41 14.55 -18.48
CA TYR A 142 25.80 14.11 -18.46
C TYR A 142 26.31 13.72 -19.87
N GLU A 143 25.54 12.90 -20.58
CA GLU A 143 25.88 12.48 -21.95
C GLU A 143 25.97 13.67 -22.92
N SER A 144 25.02 14.60 -22.83
CA SER A 144 24.99 15.80 -23.67
C SER A 144 26.12 16.80 -23.39
N MET A 145 26.78 16.75 -22.22
CA MET A 145 27.84 17.69 -21.82
C MET A 145 29.25 17.22 -22.16
N GLY A 146 29.40 16.15 -22.96
CA GLY A 146 30.70 15.65 -23.40
C GLY A 146 31.28 14.51 -22.56
N GLY A 147 30.46 13.89 -21.69
CA GLY A 147 30.82 12.64 -21.01
C GLY A 147 32.11 12.70 -20.18
N ILE A 148 33.01 11.74 -20.36
CA ILE A 148 34.25 11.61 -19.56
C ILE A 148 35.27 12.72 -19.89
N ASP A 149 35.19 13.32 -21.07
CA ASP A 149 36.19 14.27 -21.56
C ASP A 149 36.05 15.68 -20.96
N SER A 150 34.93 15.95 -20.28
CA SER A 150 34.68 17.24 -19.62
C SER A 150 34.71 17.10 -18.09
N PRO A 151 35.59 17.86 -17.39
CA PRO A 151 35.57 17.92 -15.93
C PRO A 151 34.22 18.39 -15.36
N THR A 152 33.47 19.21 -16.11
CA THR A 152 32.17 19.72 -15.68
C THR A 152 31.09 18.66 -15.72
N ALA A 153 31.17 17.71 -16.65
CA ALA A 153 30.25 16.57 -16.72
C ALA A 153 30.48 15.59 -15.55
N LEU A 154 31.73 15.38 -15.14
CA LEU A 154 32.06 14.53 -13.98
C LEU A 154 31.55 15.12 -12.66
N VAL A 155 31.62 16.44 -12.49
CA VAL A 155 31.02 17.13 -11.33
C VAL A 155 29.50 17.01 -11.34
N LEU A 156 28.87 17.13 -12.52
CA LEU A 156 27.42 17.03 -12.67
C LEU A 156 26.91 15.62 -12.31
N ILE A 157 27.58 14.55 -12.73
CA ILE A 157 27.10 13.20 -12.42
C ILE A 157 27.31 12.85 -10.94
N VAL A 158 28.45 13.19 -10.34
CA VAL A 158 28.68 12.92 -8.91
C VAL A 158 27.78 13.79 -8.05
N GLY A 159 27.73 15.10 -8.33
CA GLY A 159 26.91 16.04 -7.58
C GLY A 159 25.41 15.83 -7.78
N GLY A 160 24.99 15.50 -9.01
CA GLY A 160 23.59 15.25 -9.36
C GLY A 160 23.03 14.01 -8.67
N GLN A 161 23.77 12.90 -8.66
CA GLN A 161 23.33 11.66 -8.02
C GLN A 161 23.25 11.81 -6.49
N ILE A 162 24.24 12.45 -5.87
CA ILE A 162 24.24 12.72 -4.43
C ILE A 162 23.14 13.73 -4.06
N GLY A 163 22.95 14.76 -4.88
CA GLY A 163 21.93 15.78 -4.69
C GLY A 163 20.51 15.22 -4.76
N ILE A 164 20.21 14.40 -5.79
CA ILE A 164 18.94 13.70 -5.92
C ILE A 164 18.73 12.80 -4.69
N MET A 165 19.73 12.00 -4.31
CA MET A 165 19.60 11.08 -3.17
C MET A 165 19.28 11.82 -1.87
N MET A 166 19.90 12.97 -1.60
CA MET A 166 19.62 13.76 -0.39
C MET A 166 18.23 14.41 -0.41
N ILE A 167 17.90 15.11 -1.50
CA ILE A 167 16.66 15.90 -1.58
C ILE A 167 15.45 14.97 -1.67
N GLU A 168 15.50 14.02 -2.59
CA GLU A 168 14.38 13.10 -2.81
C GLU A 168 14.27 12.10 -1.67
N GLY A 169 15.39 11.61 -1.14
CA GLY A 169 15.39 10.76 0.05
C GLY A 169 14.66 11.41 1.23
N LEU A 170 14.90 12.70 1.46
CA LEU A 170 14.19 13.46 2.49
C LEU A 170 12.68 13.58 2.20
N ILE A 171 12.30 13.91 0.96
CA ILE A 171 10.89 14.06 0.57
C ILE A 171 10.14 12.73 0.70
N VAL A 172 10.73 11.64 0.18
CA VAL A 172 10.15 10.29 0.26
C VAL A 172 10.06 9.82 1.69
N TYR A 173 11.05 10.12 2.53
CA TYR A 173 11.02 9.82 3.96
C TYR A 173 9.81 10.46 4.65
N ILE A 174 9.61 11.77 4.49
CA ILE A 174 8.46 12.50 5.05
C ILE A 174 7.14 11.91 4.55
N GLN A 175 7.08 11.57 3.26
CA GLN A 175 5.88 11.01 2.65
C GLN A 175 5.58 9.58 3.13
N SER A 176 6.61 8.77 3.37
CA SER A 176 6.47 7.41 3.92
C SER A 176 6.02 7.43 5.38
N LEU A 177 6.55 8.37 6.19
CA LEU A 177 6.13 8.59 7.57
C LEU A 177 4.63 8.90 7.66
N ARG A 178 4.12 9.73 6.73
CA ARG A 178 2.68 10.03 6.66
C ARG A 178 1.86 8.75 6.49
N LEU A 179 2.26 7.88 5.57
CA LEU A 179 1.53 6.63 5.32
C LEU A 179 1.62 5.69 6.55
N HIS A 180 2.79 5.61 7.18
CA HIS A 180 2.99 4.76 8.36
C HIS A 180 2.16 5.24 9.57
N LEU A 181 2.15 6.54 9.85
CA LEU A 181 1.44 7.13 10.99
C LEU A 181 -0.08 7.14 10.83
N TYR A 182 -0.58 7.52 9.65
CA TYR A 182 -2.02 7.67 9.46
C TYR A 182 -2.72 6.40 8.99
N GLU A 183 -2.04 5.54 8.22
CA GLU A 183 -2.68 4.39 7.56
C GLU A 183 -2.35 3.06 8.25
N PHE A 184 -1.11 2.90 8.71
CA PHE A 184 -0.64 1.64 9.29
C PHE A 184 -0.83 1.59 10.82
N PHE A 185 -0.30 2.58 11.55
CA PHE A 185 -0.37 2.60 13.01
C PHE A 185 -1.81 2.74 13.54
N THR A 186 -2.66 3.52 12.89
CA THR A 186 -4.07 3.66 13.31
C THR A 186 -4.87 2.36 13.24
N LYS A 187 -4.49 1.43 12.35
CA LYS A 187 -5.19 0.13 12.17
C LYS A 187 -4.70 -0.96 13.11
N TRP A 188 -3.40 -0.97 13.43
CA TRP A 188 -2.76 -2.08 14.16
C TRP A 188 -2.26 -1.71 15.56
N TYR A 189 -2.05 -0.42 15.84
CA TYR A 189 -1.53 0.04 17.12
C TYR A 189 -2.66 0.62 17.97
N TYR A 190 -3.09 -0.14 18.97
CA TYR A 190 -3.95 0.36 20.03
C TYR A 190 -3.08 1.02 21.10
N GLY A 191 -3.17 2.35 21.23
CA GLY A 191 -2.49 3.07 22.30
C GLY A 191 -3.01 2.63 23.66
N GLY A 192 -2.11 2.31 24.60
CA GLY A 192 -2.54 1.98 25.97
C GLY A 192 -1.61 1.10 26.80
N SER A 193 -0.41 0.73 26.33
CA SER A 193 0.57 0.06 27.22
C SER A 193 1.36 1.11 28.00
N GLN A 194 1.51 0.90 29.31
CA GLN A 194 2.44 1.70 30.10
C GLN A 194 3.85 1.54 29.51
N PRO A 195 4.56 2.64 29.21
CA PRO A 195 5.93 2.56 28.72
C PRO A 195 6.77 1.84 29.76
N PHE A 196 7.53 0.84 29.32
CA PHE A 196 8.40 0.07 30.21
C PHE A 196 9.43 1.02 30.84
N LYS A 197 9.25 1.34 32.13
CA LYS A 197 10.22 2.09 32.91
C LYS A 197 11.19 1.10 33.52
N GLN A 198 12.39 1.00 32.94
CA GLN A 198 13.47 0.22 33.54
C GLN A 198 13.75 0.71 34.96
N LEU A 199 13.88 -0.22 35.91
CA LEU A 199 14.26 0.05 37.31
C LEU A 199 15.76 0.37 37.44
N VAL A 200 16.34 1.09 36.48
CA VAL A 200 17.71 1.58 36.63
C VAL A 200 17.63 2.75 37.59
N PRO A 201 18.33 2.71 38.74
CA PRO A 201 18.41 3.88 39.61
C PRO A 201 18.93 5.04 38.76
N GLU A 202 18.22 6.18 38.77
CA GLU A 202 18.73 7.40 38.15
C GLU A 202 20.13 7.63 38.73
N MET A 203 21.16 7.40 37.92
CA MET A 203 22.52 7.73 38.29
C MET A 203 22.55 9.25 38.38
N VAL A 204 22.37 9.75 39.60
CA VAL A 204 22.57 11.16 39.94
C VAL A 204 24.02 11.45 39.57
N TYR A 205 24.23 12.05 38.40
CA TYR A 205 25.52 12.60 38.01
C TYR A 205 25.79 13.78 38.92
N ASN A 206 26.30 13.49 40.11
CA ASN A 206 26.75 14.50 41.05
C ASN A 206 28.03 15.09 40.46
N SER A 207 27.90 16.23 39.78
CA SER A 207 29.06 16.97 39.29
C SER A 207 29.79 17.59 40.47
N PHE A 208 30.82 16.91 40.97
CA PHE A 208 31.71 17.47 41.99
C PHE A 208 32.56 18.58 41.38
N SER A 209 32.09 19.82 41.52
CA SER A 209 32.93 21.00 41.29
C SER A 209 33.80 21.24 42.53
N TRP A 210 35.07 20.83 42.45
CA TRP A 210 36.06 21.19 43.46
C TRP A 210 36.34 22.69 43.35
N LYS A 211 35.90 23.45 44.35
CA LYS A 211 36.28 24.85 44.49
C LYS A 211 37.74 24.88 44.95
N ASN A 212 38.65 25.27 44.06
CA ASN A 212 40.04 25.54 44.40
C ASN A 212 40.09 26.52 45.58
N LYS A 213 40.59 26.06 46.73
CA LYS A 213 41.07 26.96 47.79
C LYS A 213 42.43 27.49 47.34
N LYS A 214 42.52 28.82 47.21
CA LYS A 214 43.79 29.54 47.27
C LYS A 214 44.50 29.24 48.59
#